data_AF-A0A382MVH3-F1
#
_entry.id   AF-A0A382MVH3-F1
#
_cell.length_a   1.000
_cell.length_b   1.000
_cell.length_c   1.000
_cell.angle_alpha   90.00
_cell.angle_beta   90.00
_cell.angle_gamma   90.00
#
_symmetry.space_group_name_H-M   'P 1'
#
loop_
_entity.id
_entity.type
_entity.pdbx_description
1 polymer ?
#
loop_
_entity_poly.entity_id
_entity_poly.type
_entity_poly.pdbx_seq_one_letter_code
_entity_poly.pdbx_strand_id
1 'polypeptide(L)'
;MYTRFFVFLNQYPKLIILVAIAVSAFFWVQVQQKLLDPRSGELIVDSTIKPLIERDSGAYQEFLEVREAFGNEDVVVVALHQPDKPIGLELIDAMASLSRDIRKKIPGVNGVTSLLDI
;
A
#
# COMPACT_ATOMS: atom_id res chain seq x y z
N MET A 1 -9.63 10.76 -50.67
CA MET A 1 -8.35 10.02 -50.64
C MET A 1 -8.35 8.91 -49.58
N TYR A 2 -8.85 9.18 -48.36
CA TYR A 2 -9.00 8.17 -47.29
C TYR A 2 -9.89 6.96 -47.64
N THR A 3 -10.99 7.16 -48.38
CA THR A 3 -11.90 6.06 -48.75
C THR A 3 -11.24 4.97 -49.60
N ARG A 4 -10.31 5.33 -50.49
CA ARG A 4 -9.56 4.36 -51.29
C ARG A 4 -8.57 3.54 -50.45
N PHE A 5 -8.01 4.13 -49.40
CA PHE A 5 -7.11 3.43 -48.46
C PHE A 5 -7.85 2.34 -47.69
N PHE A 6 -9.04 2.62 -47.16
CA PHE A 6 -9.85 1.61 -46.46
C PHE A 6 -10.36 0.50 -47.38
N VAL A 7 -10.71 0.82 -48.63
CA VAL A 7 -11.11 -0.18 -49.64
C VAL A 7 -9.93 -1.09 -50.00
N PHE A 8 -8.72 -0.53 -50.14
CA PHE A 8 -7.50 -1.31 -50.39
C PHE A 8 -7.11 -2.19 -49.19
N LEU A 9 -7.19 -1.65 -47.97
CA LEU A 9 -6.90 -2.39 -46.75
C LEU A 9 -7.86 -3.60 -46.60
N ASN A 10 -9.14 -3.42 -46.94
CA ASN A 10 -10.16 -4.47 -46.91
C ASN A 10 -9.98 -5.58 -47.97
N GLN A 11 -9.10 -5.40 -48.96
CA GLN A 11 -8.76 -6.48 -49.90
C GLN A 11 -7.92 -7.59 -49.25
N TYR A 12 -7.31 -7.33 -48.09
CA TYR A 12 -6.46 -8.28 -47.39
C TYR A 12 -6.92 -8.53 -45.94
N PRO A 13 -8.13 -9.10 -45.75
CA PRO A 13 -8.71 -9.30 -44.42
C PRO A 13 -7.84 -10.19 -43.52
N LYS A 14 -7.17 -11.19 -44.10
CA LYS A 14 -6.26 -12.08 -43.37
C LYS A 14 -5.03 -11.34 -42.80
N LEU A 15 -4.51 -10.34 -43.53
CA LEU A 15 -3.37 -9.55 -43.06
C LEU A 15 -3.79 -8.60 -41.93
N ILE A 16 -4.97 -7.99 -42.02
CA ILE A 16 -5.51 -7.15 -40.94
C ILE A 16 -5.64 -7.97 -39.65
N ILE A 17 -6.19 -9.17 -39.73
CA ILE A 17 -6.34 -10.07 -38.57
C ILE A 17 -4.97 -10.43 -37.99
N LEU A 18 -3.99 -10.77 -38.84
CA LEU A 18 -2.63 -11.07 -38.39
C LEU A 18 -1.98 -9.89 -37.66
N VAL A 19 -2.12 -8.68 -38.20
CA VAL A 19 -1.60 -7.46 -37.57
C VAL A 19 -2.31 -7.19 -36.24
N ALA A 20 -3.64 -7.35 -36.19
CA ALA A 20 -4.40 -7.18 -34.95
C ALA A 20 -3.95 -8.17 -33.86
N ILE A 21 -3.73 -9.44 -34.23
CA ILE A 21 -3.21 -10.46 -33.30
C ILE A 21 -1.79 -10.09 -32.83
N ALA A 22 -0.91 -9.67 -33.74
CA ALA A 22 0.46 -9.28 -33.40
C ALA A 22 0.49 -8.08 -32.44
N VAL A 23 -0.35 -7.07 -32.70
CA VAL A 23 -0.49 -5.89 -31.83
C VAL A 23 -1.06 -6.27 -30.47
N SER A 24 -2.09 -7.12 -30.44
CA SER A 24 -2.69 -7.60 -29.20
C SER A 24 -1.67 -8.38 -28.36
N ALA A 25 -0.89 -9.26 -28.97
CA ALA A 25 0.15 -10.02 -28.30
C ALA A 25 1.26 -9.10 -27.75
N PHE A 26 1.67 -8.10 -28.52
CA PHE A 26 2.65 -7.10 -28.08
C PHE A 26 2.17 -6.34 -26.84
N PHE A 27 0.94 -5.83 -26.86
CA PHE A 27 0.37 -5.15 -25.70
C PHE A 27 0.18 -6.08 -24.50
N TRP A 28 -0.21 -7.33 -24.73
CA TRP A 28 -0.33 -8.33 -23.67
C TRP A 28 1.01 -8.52 -22.93
N VAL A 29 2.11 -8.70 -23.66
CA VAL A 29 3.44 -8.84 -23.07
C VAL A 29 3.84 -7.59 -22.27
N GLN A 30 3.58 -6.40 -22.82
CA GLN A 30 3.87 -5.13 -22.13
C GLN A 30 3.06 -4.96 -20.83
N VAL A 31 1.78 -5.33 -20.87
CA VAL A 31 0.88 -5.26 -19.71
C VAL A 31 1.31 -6.26 -18.64
N GLN A 32 1.64 -7.49 -19.02
CA GLN A 32 2.14 -8.49 -18.07
C GLN A 32 3.42 -8.03 -17.38
N GLN A 33 4.37 -7.44 -18.11
CA GLN A 33 5.62 -6.97 -17.52
C GLN A 33 5.45 -5.78 -16.56
N LYS A 34 4.41 -4.95 -16.76
CA LYS A 34 4.17 -3.75 -15.95
C LYS A 34 3.18 -3.96 -14.81
N LEU A 35 2.18 -4.82 -15.00
CA LEU A 35 1.09 -5.03 -14.07
C LEU A 35 1.20 -6.33 -13.28
N LEU A 36 2.03 -7.29 -13.69
CA LEU A 36 2.21 -8.54 -12.95
C LEU A 36 3.57 -8.55 -12.27
N ASP A 37 3.60 -9.03 -11.03
CA ASP A 37 4.86 -9.26 -10.32
C ASP A 37 5.60 -10.43 -11.01
N PRO A 38 6.86 -10.24 -11.45
CA PRO A 38 7.66 -11.28 -12.10
C PRO A 38 7.84 -12.56 -11.28
N ARG A 39 7.64 -12.50 -9.96
CA ARG A 39 7.85 -13.64 -9.04
C ARG A 39 6.57 -14.39 -8.69
N SER A 40 5.46 -13.68 -8.47
CA SER A 40 4.19 -14.31 -8.08
C SER A 40 3.21 -14.48 -9.25
N GLY A 41 3.39 -13.75 -10.35
CA GLY A 41 2.43 -13.72 -11.45
C GLY A 41 1.09 -13.07 -11.08
N GLU A 42 1.00 -12.49 -9.88
CA GLU A 42 -0.17 -11.77 -9.41
C GLU A 42 -0.16 -10.33 -9.91
N LEU A 43 -1.34 -9.75 -10.02
CA LEU A 43 -1.48 -8.34 -10.33
C LEU A 43 -0.82 -7.52 -9.21
N ILE A 44 0.11 -6.63 -9.55
CA ILE A 44 0.70 -5.66 -8.65
C ILE A 44 -0.41 -4.66 -8.28
N VAL A 45 -1.20 -5.04 -7.27
CA VAL A 45 -2.15 -4.15 -6.61
C VAL A 45 -1.36 -3.52 -5.47
N ASP A 46 -0.89 -2.30 -5.65
CA ASP A 46 -0.40 -1.49 -4.54
C ASP A 46 -1.62 -1.09 -3.67
N SER A 47 -2.03 -2.01 -2.81
CA SER A 47 -3.12 -1.86 -1.85
C SER A 47 -2.73 -1.07 -0.62
N THR A 48 -1.51 -0.51 -0.59
CA THR A 48 -1.13 0.48 0.40
C THR A 48 -2.05 1.67 0.19
N ILE A 49 -3.04 1.80 1.08
CA ILE A 49 -4.00 2.90 1.13
C ILE A 49 -3.19 4.17 1.43
N LYS A 50 -2.51 4.71 0.42
CA LYS A 50 -2.14 6.11 0.40
C LYS A 50 -3.47 6.83 0.22
N PRO A 51 -3.81 7.79 1.08
CA PRO A 51 -5.09 8.48 0.99
C PRO A 51 -5.25 8.99 -0.45
N LEU A 52 -6.49 8.92 -0.98
CA LEU A 52 -6.88 9.39 -2.31
C LEU A 52 -6.71 10.92 -2.42
N ILE A 53 -5.48 11.37 -2.29
CA ILE A 53 -5.04 12.75 -2.38
C ILE A 53 -4.27 12.82 -3.70
N GLU A 54 -4.64 13.78 -4.53
CA GLU A 54 -3.92 14.09 -5.75
C GLU A 54 -2.45 14.38 -5.43
N ARG A 55 -1.53 13.72 -6.16
CA ARG A 55 -0.09 13.79 -5.89
C ARG A 55 0.50 15.20 -6.01
N ASP A 56 -0.13 16.05 -6.82
CA ASP A 56 0.28 17.45 -7.03
C ASP A 56 -0.47 18.43 -6.11
N SER A 57 -1.29 17.92 -5.18
CA SER A 57 -1.99 18.76 -4.21
C SER A 57 -1.05 19.22 -3.09
N GLY A 58 -1.23 20.46 -2.63
CA GLY A 58 -0.53 20.98 -1.44
C GLY A 58 -0.78 20.12 -0.20
N ALA A 59 -1.97 19.53 -0.07
CA ALA A 59 -2.31 18.64 1.04
C ALA A 59 -1.49 17.33 1.02
N TYR A 60 -1.03 16.87 -0.15
CA TYR A 60 -0.17 15.69 -0.24
C TYR A 60 1.25 16.00 0.24
N GLN A 61 1.77 17.19 -0.07
CA GLN A 61 3.09 17.62 0.38
C GLN A 61 3.11 17.81 1.89
N GLU A 62 2.07 18.42 2.46
CA GLU A 62 1.94 18.58 3.92
C GLU A 62 1.80 17.22 4.62
N PHE A 63 1.07 16.27 4.04
CA PHE A 63 1.00 14.89 4.53
C PHE A 63 2.36 14.17 4.50
N LEU A 64 3.17 14.39 3.46
CA LEU A 64 4.52 13.82 3.37
C LEU A 64 5.46 14.45 4.41
N GLU A 65 5.41 15.76 4.59
CA GLU A 65 6.22 16.50 5.56
C GLU A 65 5.90 16.05 7.00
N VAL A 66 4.62 15.89 7.34
CA VAL A 66 4.19 15.35 8.64
C VAL A 66 4.67 13.91 8.83
N ARG A 67 4.59 13.07 7.79
CA ARG A 67 5.08 11.68 7.88
C ARG A 67 6.60 11.57 7.98
N GLU A 68 7.33 12.49 7.37
CA GLU A 68 8.79 12.56 7.48
C GLU A 68 9.21 13.03 8.88
N ALA A 69 8.50 14.02 9.44
CA ALA A 69 8.80 14.59 10.75
C ALA A 69 8.39 13.69 11.93
N PHE A 70 7.22 13.05 11.85
CA PHE A 70 6.64 12.25 12.94
C PHE A 70 6.79 10.74 12.74
N GLY A 71 7.38 10.31 11.63
CA GLY A 71 7.51 8.91 11.28
C GLY A 71 6.19 8.31 10.77
N ASN A 72 6.32 7.18 10.09
CA ASN A 72 5.20 6.47 9.49
C ASN A 72 4.53 5.50 10.47
N GLU A 73 4.51 5.88 11.74
CA GLU A 73 4.19 5.01 12.85
C GLU A 73 2.68 4.98 13.01
N ASP A 74 2.05 3.82 12.74
CA ASP A 74 0.68 3.58 13.17
C ASP A 74 0.67 3.48 14.71
N VAL A 75 0.59 4.63 15.38
CA VAL A 75 0.64 4.72 16.85
C VAL A 75 -0.74 4.42 17.43
N VAL A 76 -0.85 3.32 18.17
CA VAL A 76 -2.05 2.97 18.93
C VAL A 76 -1.90 3.44 20.38
N VAL A 77 -2.74 4.37 20.80
CA VAL A 77 -2.77 4.87 22.18
C VAL A 77 -3.86 4.15 22.96
N VAL A 78 -3.48 3.44 24.03
CA VAL A 78 -4.41 2.76 24.94
C VAL A 78 -4.40 3.48 26.29
N ALA A 79 -5.52 4.10 26.64
CA ALA A 79 -5.72 4.68 27.97
C ALA A 79 -6.34 3.61 28.90
N LEU A 80 -5.63 3.25 29.97
CA LEU A 80 -6.13 2.34 30.98
C LEU A 80 -6.77 3.14 32.12
N HIS A 81 -8.02 2.85 32.44
CA HIS A 81 -8.68 3.43 33.60
C HIS A 81 -8.20 2.71 34.87
N GLN A 82 -7.58 3.45 35.79
CA GLN A 82 -7.20 2.94 37.10
C GLN A 82 -8.30 3.29 38.12
N PRO A 83 -8.81 2.33 38.92
CA PRO A 83 -9.65 2.65 40.07
C PRO A 83 -8.85 3.42 41.13
N ASP A 84 -9.50 4.22 41.99
CA ASP A 84 -8.89 5.11 43.02
C ASP A 84 -8.02 4.39 44.08
N LYS A 85 -6.98 3.68 43.64
CA LYS A 85 -6.02 2.92 44.42
C LYS A 85 -4.62 3.43 44.09
N PRO A 86 -3.72 3.52 45.08
CA PRO A 86 -2.34 3.93 44.84
C PRO A 86 -1.67 3.02 43.79
N ILE A 87 -0.80 3.61 42.97
CA ILE A 87 0.02 2.89 41.98
C ILE A 87 0.88 1.87 42.74
N GLY A 88 0.49 0.60 42.66
CA GLY A 88 1.18 -0.52 43.29
C GLY A 88 2.08 -1.27 42.30
N LEU A 89 2.97 -2.11 42.85
CA LEU A 89 3.86 -2.97 42.06
C LEU A 89 3.10 -3.86 41.07
N GLU A 90 1.89 -4.30 41.44
CA GLU A 90 1.01 -5.11 40.60
C GLU A 90 0.64 -4.42 39.28
N LEU A 91 0.43 -3.10 39.29
CA LEU A 91 0.11 -2.35 38.08
C LEU A 91 1.33 -2.24 37.17
N ILE A 92 2.52 -2.01 37.74
CA ILE A 92 3.77 -1.93 36.99
C ILE A 92 4.07 -3.27 36.33
N ASP A 93 3.94 -4.38 37.07
CA ASP A 93 4.11 -5.73 36.54
C ASP A 93 3.09 -6.06 35.45
N ALA A 94 1.83 -5.64 35.62
CA ALA A 94 0.79 -5.82 34.61
C ALA A 94 1.11 -5.02 33.33
N MET A 95 1.57 -3.78 33.44
CA MET A 95 1.96 -2.96 32.28
C MET A 95 3.20 -3.51 31.57
N ALA A 96 4.20 -3.98 32.32
CA ALA A 96 5.39 -4.61 31.76
C ALA A 96 5.07 -5.93 31.03
N SER A 97 4.16 -6.73 31.60
CA SER A 97 3.66 -7.96 30.99
C SER A 97 2.88 -7.65 29.71
N LEU A 98 1.98 -6.66 29.74
CA LEU A 98 1.19 -6.22 28.58
C LEU A 98 2.09 -5.72 27.44
N SER A 99 3.10 -4.91 27.73
CA SER A 99 4.07 -4.42 26.75
C SER A 99 4.81 -5.58 26.06
N ARG A 100 5.26 -6.56 26.85
CA ARG A 100 5.94 -7.75 26.34
C ARG A 100 5.03 -8.63 25.48
N ASP A 101 3.77 -8.77 25.87
CA ASP A 101 2.77 -9.55 25.14
C ASP A 101 2.41 -8.89 23.80
N ILE A 102 2.25 -7.57 23.77
CA ILE A 102 2.01 -6.80 22.55
C ILE A 102 3.17 -7.00 21.57
N ARG A 103 4.42 -6.83 22.03
CA ARG A 103 5.61 -7.02 21.19
C ARG A 103 5.74 -8.44 20.63
N LYS A 104 5.28 -9.45 21.37
CA LYS A 104 5.35 -10.86 20.93
C LYS A 104 4.21 -11.26 20.00
N LYS A 105 2.99 -10.78 20.26
CA LYS A 105 1.77 -11.26 19.57
C LYS A 105 1.41 -10.42 18.35
N ILE A 106 1.79 -9.15 18.31
CA ILE A 106 1.47 -8.28 17.18
C ILE A 106 2.69 -8.22 16.24
N PRO A 107 2.61 -8.83 15.04
CA PRO A 107 3.69 -8.73 14.07
C PRO A 107 3.82 -7.28 13.58
N GLY A 108 5.06 -6.77 13.53
CA GLY A 108 5.35 -5.43 13.00
C GLY A 108 5.42 -4.29 14.03
N VAL A 109 5.28 -4.58 15.33
CA VAL A 109 5.46 -3.56 16.38
C VAL A 109 6.93 -3.21 16.57
N ASN A 110 7.33 -1.99 16.21
CA ASN A 110 8.70 -1.48 16.39
C ASN A 110 9.03 -1.12 17.86
N GLY A 111 8.04 -0.64 18.61
CA GLY A 111 8.22 -0.19 19.99
C GLY A 111 6.92 -0.20 20.77
N VAL A 112 7.03 -0.37 22.09
CA VAL A 112 5.92 -0.18 23.03
C VAL A 112 6.48 0.66 24.17
N THR A 113 5.94 1.86 24.34
CA THR A 113 6.36 2.81 25.39
C THR A 113 5.22 2.98 26.37
N SER A 114 5.54 2.92 27.67
CA SER A 114 4.60 3.24 28.75
C SER A 114 4.97 4.60 29.33
N LEU A 115 3.96 5.41 29.70
CA LEU A 115 4.18 6.66 30.44
C LEU A 115 4.79 6.43 31.84
N LEU A 116 4.78 5.19 32.33
CA LEU A 116 5.41 4.79 33.59
C LEU A 116 6.90 4.41 33.43
N ASP A 117 7.43 4.36 32.19
CA ASP A 117 8.77 3.87 31.86
C ASP A 117 9.76 5.04 31.63
N ILE A 118 9.55 6.18 32.33
CA ILE A 118 10.38 7.40 32.25
C ILE A 118 11.42 7.42 33.37
#